data_AF-A0A7X6APU9-F1
#
_entry.id   AF-A0A7X6APU9-F1
#
_cell.length_a   1.000
_cell.length_b   1.000
_cell.length_c   1.000
_cell.angle_alpha   90.00
_cell.angle_beta   90.00
_cell.angle_gamma   90.00
#
_symmetry.space_group_name_H-M   'P 1'
#
loop_
_entity.id
_entity.type
_entity.pdbx_description
1 polymer ?
#
loop_
_entity_poly.entity_id
_entity_poly.type
_entity_poly.pdbx_seq_one_letter_code
_entity_poly.pdbx_strand_id
1 'polypeptide(L)' 'MLDVEVVAERGDRGSVVFEIQRALADAGHDPGPIDGIYGGLTEQAVAGFQSARAMASTGTV' A
#
# COMPACT_ATOMS: atom_id res chain seq x y z
N MET A 1 -13.44 19.90 -2.67
CA MET A 1 -13.50 18.86 -3.71
C MET A 1 -12.38 17.90 -3.39
N LEU A 2 -12.71 16.92 -2.55
CA LEU A 2 -11.81 15.86 -2.09
C LEU A 2 -11.69 14.83 -3.22
N ASP A 3 -10.48 14.35 -3.46
CA ASP A 3 -10.11 12.97 -3.83
C ASP A 3 -8.61 12.99 -4.10
N VAL A 4 -7.80 13.17 -3.05
CA VAL A 4 -6.38 12.79 -3.13
C VAL A 4 -6.37 11.29 -2.91
N GLU A 5 -6.76 10.56 -3.94
CA GLU A 5 -6.39 9.16 -4.06
C GLU A 5 -4.86 9.18 -4.09
N VAL A 6 -4.23 8.83 -2.97
CA VAL A 6 -2.78 8.69 -2.88
C VAL A 6 -2.41 7.47 -3.70
N VAL A 7 -2.44 7.62 -5.02
CA VAL A 7 -1.99 6.60 -5.97
C VAL A 7 -0.48 6.74 -6.01
N ALA A 8 0.19 6.11 -5.06
CA ALA A 8 1.62 5.91 -5.16
C ALA A 8 1.87 4.95 -6.32
N GLU A 9 2.47 5.45 -7.40
CA GLU A 9 2.74 4.67 -8.60
C GLU A 9 4.19 4.15 -8.60
N ARG A 10 4.44 3.13 -9.41
CA ARG A 10 5.77 2.56 -9.58
C ARG A 10 6.75 3.63 -10.08
N GLY A 11 7.71 3.99 -9.23
CA GLY A 11 8.67 5.07 -9.48
C GLY A 11 8.55 6.25 -8.52
N ASP A 12 7.44 6.35 -7.77
CA ASP A 12 7.27 7.35 -6.74
C ASP A 12 8.28 7.15 -5.61
N ARG A 13 8.69 8.28 -5.05
CA ARG A 13 9.69 8.35 -3.99
C ARG A 13 9.33 9.38 -2.95
N GLY A 14 9.64 9.07 -1.70
CA GLY A 14 9.57 10.03 -0.60
C GLY A 14 8.87 9.50 0.64
N SER A 15 8.60 10.41 1.57
CA SER A 15 7.99 10.09 2.87
C SER A 15 6.64 9.40 2.74
N VAL A 16 5.87 9.71 1.70
CA VAL A 16 4.57 9.05 1.44
C VAL A 16 4.75 7.56 1.17
N VAL A 17 5.69 7.19 0.31
CA VAL A 17 5.98 5.78 -0.01
C VAL A 17 6.54 5.05 1.21
N PHE A 18 7.37 5.72 2.01
CA PHE A 18 7.88 5.17 3.26
C PHE A 18 6.75 4.82 4.24
N GLU A 19 5.79 5.73 4.43
CA GLU A 19 4.62 5.47 5.29
C GLU A 19 3.75 4.34 4.73
N ILE A 20 3.58 4.24 3.41
CA ILE A 20 2.86 3.12 2.77
C ILE A 20 3.57 1.80 3.04
N GLN A 21 4.89 1.71 2.79
CA GLN A 21 5.69 0.51 3.04
C GLN A 21 5.59 0.10 4.51
N ARG A 22 5.72 1.05 5.44
CA ARG A 22 5.56 0.78 6.87
C ARG A 22 4.17 0.24 7.21
N ALA A 23 3.11 0.86 6.70
CA ALA A 23 1.74 0.42 6.94
C ALA A 23 1.46 -0.98 6.36
N LEU A 24 2.07 -1.32 5.21
CA LEU A 24 1.97 -2.65 4.62
C LEU A 24 2.65 -3.70 5.49
N ALA A 25 3.87 -3.42 5.95
CA ALA A 25 4.61 -4.31 6.84
C ALA A 25 3.84 -4.54 8.16
N ASP A 26 3.27 -3.48 8.74
CA ASP A 26 2.42 -3.56 9.95
C ASP A 26 1.14 -4.37 9.70
N ALA A 27 0.59 -4.33 8.48
CA ALA A 27 -0.55 -5.13 8.05
C ALA A 27 -0.20 -6.59 7.69
N GLY A 28 1.09 -6.97 7.76
CA GLY A 28 1.57 -8.31 7.42
C GLY A 28 1.80 -8.55 5.92
N HIS A 29 1.82 -7.50 5.10
CA HIS A 29 2.18 -7.57 3.69
C HIS A 29 3.61 -7.05 3.50
N ASP A 30 4.53 -7.91 3.05
CA ASP A 30 5.93 -7.53 2.86
C ASP A 30 6.12 -6.62 1.63
N PRO A 31 6.42 -5.32 1.81
CA PRO A 31 6.64 -4.40 0.71
C PRO A 31 8.08 -4.42 0.19
N GLY A 32 8.96 -5.26 0.75
CA GLY A 32 10.39 -5.17 0.60
C GLY A 32 11.02 -4.13 1.53
N PRO A 33 12.15 -3.51 1.13
CA PRO A 33 12.78 -2.45 1.92
C PRO A 33 11.85 -1.26 2.17
N ILE A 34 11.83 -0.76 3.41
CA ILE A 34 11.13 0.48 3.78
C ILE A 34 12.07 1.67 3.52
N ASP A 35 12.36 1.92 2.25
CA ASP A 35 13.33 2.91 1.77
C ASP A 35 12.67 4.13 1.11
N GLY A 36 11.34 4.16 1.06
CA GLY A 36 10.56 5.19 0.40
C GLY A 36 10.62 5.12 -1.13
N ILE A 37 10.95 3.96 -1.72
CA ILE A 37 10.96 3.74 -3.17
C ILE A 37 9.86 2.75 -3.55
N TYR A 38 8.94 3.17 -4.42
CA TYR A 38 7.82 2.32 -4.81
C TYR A 38 8.27 1.30 -5.87
N GLY A 39 8.75 0.15 -5.39
CA GLY A 39 9.22 -0.97 -6.19
C GLY A 39 8.14 -2.03 -6.46
N GLY A 40 8.50 -3.07 -7.21
CA GLY A 40 7.56 -4.16 -7.54
C GLY A 40 7.10 -4.99 -6.35
N LEU A 41 7.88 -5.03 -5.24
CA LEU A 41 7.44 -5.66 -3.99
C LEU A 41 6.39 -4.81 -3.28
N THR A 42 6.60 -3.50 -3.22
CA THR A 42 5.63 -2.55 -2.66
C THR A 42 4.32 -2.60 -3.44
N GLU A 43 4.38 -2.66 -4.78
CA GLU A 43 3.20 -2.83 -5.65
C GLU A 43 2.40 -4.11 -5.32
N GLN A 44 3.09 -5.25 -5.19
CA GLN A 44 2.46 -6.53 -4.82
C GLN A 44 1.83 -6.49 -3.42
N ALA A 45 2.52 -5.88 -2.45
CA ALA A 45 2.01 -5.71 -1.10
C ALA A 45 0.76 -4.83 -1.07
N VAL A 46 0.73 -3.72 -1.82
CA VAL A 46 -0.45 -2.87 -1.98
C VAL A 46 -1.62 -3.64 -2.58
N ALA A 47 -1.40 -4.41 -3.65
CA ALA A 47 -2.46 -5.21 -4.26
C ALA A 47 -3.05 -6.26 -3.30
N GLY A 48 -2.19 -6.90 -2.50
CA GLY A 48 -2.59 -7.84 -1.46
C GLY A 48 -3.42 -7.17 -0.36
N PHE A 49 -2.96 -6.01 0.12
CA PHE A 49 -3.66 -5.23 1.15
C PHE A 49 -5.03 -4.75 0.68
N GLN A 50 -5.12 -4.23 -0.54
CA GLN A 50 -6.38 -3.81 -1.15
C GLN A 50 -7.35 -4.98 -1.31
N SER A 51 -6.86 -6.14 -1.77
CA SER A 51 -7.67 -7.35 -1.89
C SER A 51 -8.19 -7.84 -0.55
N ALA A 52 -7.35 -7.84 0.48
CA ALA A 52 -7.75 -8.20 1.85
C ALA A 52 -8.81 -7.24 2.41
N ARG A 53 -8.67 -5.94 2.18
CA ARG A 53 -9.67 -4.94 2.58
C ARG A 53 -10.99 -5.05 1.82
N ALA A 54 -10.94 -5.35 0.52
CA ALA A 54 -12.14 -5.55 -0.28
C ALA A 54 -12.96 -6.76 0.23
N MET A 55 -12.28 -7.86 0.60
CA MET A 55 -12.93 -9.02 1.22
C MET A 55 -13.53 -8.71 2.60
N ALA A 56 -12.80 -7.94 3.42
CA ALA A 56 -13.32 -7.50 4.72
C ALA A 56 -14.53 -6.56 4.58
N SER A 57 -14.57 -5.73 3.53
CA SER A 57 -15.66 -4.80 3.27
C SER A 57 -16.96 -5.47 2.79
N THR A 58 -16.90 -6.70 2.28
CA THR A 58 -18.08 -7.50 1.91
C THR A 58 -18.64 -8.34 3.04
N GLY A 59 -18.19 -8.11 4.28
CA GLY A 59 -18.85 -8.65 5.47
C GLY A 59 -20.28 -8.10 5.58
N THR A 60 -21.23 -8.79 4.96
CA THR A 60 -22.67 -8.59 5.13
C THR A 60 -22.99 -8.59 6.63
N VAL A 61 -23.49 -7.46 7.13
CA VAL A 61 -24.25 -7.38 8.40
C VAL A 61 -25.63 -8.00 8.23
#